data_AF-A0A353DD08-F1
#
_entry.id   AF-A0A353DD08-F1
#
_cell.length_a   1.000
_cell.length_b   1.000
_cell.length_c   1.000
_cell.angle_alpha   90.00
_cell.angle_beta   90.00
_cell.angle_gamma   90.00
#
_symmetry.space_group_name_H-M   'P 1'
#
loop_
_entity.id
_entity.type
_entity.pdbx_description
1 polymer ?
#
loop_
_entity_poly.entity_id
_entity_poly.type
_entity_poly.pdbx_seq_one_letter_code
_entity_poly.pdbx_strand_id
1 'polypeptide(L)'
;MIEVSPEKKVVWDITKKVPDTEIELGWTTCLQELPNGNLVIGNCHAGDDDPQIFEITKEKKVVWEFDEWDLVGNGLACWQILDANQSNLVRKQLKELKK
;
A
#
# COMPACT_ATOMS: atom_id res chain seq x y z
N MET A 1 11.82 -2.42 -0.17
CA MET A 1 11.14 -3.38 0.75
C MET A 1 11.86 -4.71 0.72
N ILE A 2 11.93 -5.37 1.87
CA ILE A 2 12.52 -6.71 2.02
C ILE A 2 11.68 -7.54 2.99
N GLU A 3 11.59 -8.84 2.72
CA GLU A 3 11.15 -9.84 3.69
C GLU A 3 12.39 -10.54 4.24
N VAL A 4 12.49 -10.65 5.57
CA VAL A 4 13.66 -11.19 6.25
C VAL A 4 13.22 -12.38 7.12
N SER A 5 13.86 -13.52 6.90
CA SER A 5 13.68 -14.73 7.71
C SER A 5 14.18 -14.55 9.15
N PRO A 6 13.75 -15.40 10.11
CA PRO A 6 14.30 -15.41 11.47
C PRO A 6 15.84 -15.57 11.52
N GLU A 7 16.42 -16.24 10.53
CA GLU A 7 17.87 -16.40 10.35
C GLU A 7 18.56 -15.15 9.78
N LYS A 8 17.85 -14.03 9.66
CA LYS A 8 18.35 -12.73 9.14
C LYS A 8 18.76 -12.76 7.67
N LYS A 9 18.14 -13.65 6.86
CA LYS A 9 18.36 -13.69 5.41
C LYS A 9 17.22 -12.98 4.70
N VAL A 10 17.54 -12.16 3.70
CA VAL A 10 16.55 -11.62 2.76
C VAL A 10 16.01 -12.77 1.93
N VAL A 11 14.70 -12.99 1.97
CA VAL A 11 14.00 -14.05 1.22
C VAL A 11 13.11 -13.52 0.11
N TRP A 12 12.82 -12.21 0.14
CA TRP A 12 12.08 -11.49 -0.90
C TRP A 12 12.43 -10.00 -0.83
N ASP A 13 12.43 -9.31 -1.97
CA ASP A 13 12.75 -7.89 -2.04
C ASP A 13 12.19 -7.18 -3.29
N ILE A 14 11.95 -5.88 -3.17
CA ILE A 14 11.77 -4.93 -4.30
C ILE A 14 12.41 -3.60 -3.86
N THR A 15 13.30 -3.03 -4.67
CA THR A 15 14.17 -1.93 -4.21
C THR A 15 14.04 -0.61 -4.96
N LYS A 16 13.76 -0.62 -6.26
CA LYS A 16 13.68 0.61 -7.07
C LYS A 16 12.46 0.67 -7.96
N LYS A 17 12.18 -0.43 -8.66
CA LYS A 17 11.05 -0.54 -9.59
C LYS A 17 10.33 -1.84 -9.33
N VAL A 18 9.01 -1.83 -9.44
CA VAL A 18 8.25 -3.08 -9.40
C VAL A 18 8.52 -3.85 -10.71
N PRO A 19 8.95 -5.13 -10.64
CA PRO A 19 9.28 -5.91 -11.83
C PRO A 19 8.15 -5.95 -12.85
N ASP A 20 8.52 -5.92 -14.12
CA ASP A 20 7.59 -5.99 -15.26
C ASP A 20 6.54 -4.86 -15.30
N THR A 21 6.80 -3.74 -14.63
CA THR A 21 5.95 -2.53 -14.65
C THR A 21 6.79 -1.27 -14.87
N GLU A 22 6.11 -0.13 -15.04
CA GLU A 22 6.72 1.20 -15.01
C GLU A 22 6.76 1.84 -13.62
N ILE A 23 6.24 1.15 -12.59
CA ILE A 23 6.10 1.71 -11.24
C ILE A 23 7.47 1.83 -10.56
N GLU A 24 7.92 3.06 -10.36
CA GLU A 24 9.11 3.38 -9.59
C GLU A 24 8.75 3.58 -8.11
N LEU A 25 9.66 3.18 -7.23
CA LEU A 25 9.52 3.29 -5.79
C LEU A 25 10.20 4.55 -5.32
N GLY A 26 9.40 5.47 -4.77
CA GLY A 26 9.87 6.63 -4.05
C GLY A 26 10.19 6.29 -2.59
N TRP A 27 9.50 6.95 -1.68
CA TRP A 27 9.49 6.61 -0.26
C TRP A 27 8.42 5.57 0.03
N THR A 28 8.81 4.30 0.14
CA THR A 28 7.90 3.24 0.59
C THR A 28 7.55 3.42 2.06
N THR A 29 6.26 3.54 2.39
CA THR A 29 5.78 3.85 3.73
C THR A 29 5.09 2.66 4.40
N CYS A 30 3.78 2.73 4.65
CA CYS A 30 3.00 1.64 5.24
C CYS A 30 3.04 0.40 4.35
N LEU A 31 3.13 -0.76 4.98
CA LEU A 31 3.08 -2.07 4.34
C LEU A 31 2.15 -2.97 5.16
N GLN A 32 1.25 -3.67 4.48
CA GLN A 32 0.32 -4.62 5.09
C GLN A 32 0.26 -5.90 4.26
N GLU A 33 0.46 -7.04 4.90
CA GLU A 33 0.16 -8.34 4.30
C GLU A 33 -1.33 -8.65 4.49
N LEU A 34 -1.99 -9.06 3.41
CA LEU A 34 -3.40 -9.44 3.39
C LEU A 34 -3.58 -10.95 3.63
N PRO A 35 -4.78 -11.42 4.01
CA PRO A 35 -5.03 -12.85 4.25
C PRO A 35 -4.79 -13.76 3.04
N ASN A 36 -4.79 -13.22 1.81
CA ASN A 36 -4.46 -13.94 0.58
C ASN A 36 -2.93 -14.05 0.32
N GLY A 37 -2.09 -13.45 1.17
CA GLY A 37 -0.63 -13.43 1.02
C GLY A 37 -0.09 -12.28 0.16
N ASN A 38 -0.96 -11.42 -0.39
CA ASN A 38 -0.52 -10.23 -1.11
C ASN A 38 -0.06 -9.14 -0.13
N LEU A 39 0.76 -8.22 -0.63
CA LEU A 39 1.24 -7.06 0.10
C LEU A 39 0.60 -5.80 -0.46
N VAL A 40 0.06 -4.94 0.41
CA VAL A 40 -0.35 -3.59 0.05
C VAL A 40 0.69 -2.61 0.57
N ILE A 41 1.14 -1.70 -0.30
CA ILE A 41 2.33 -0.88 -0.08
C ILE A 41 2.01 0.57 -0.42
N GLY A 42 2.34 1.50 0.49
CA GLY A 42 2.35 2.93 0.19
C GLY A 42 3.63 3.36 -0.53
N ASN A 43 3.49 4.19 -1.56
CA ASN A 43 4.56 4.70 -2.40
C ASN A 43 4.58 6.25 -2.40
N CYS A 44 4.83 6.83 -1.23
CA CYS A 44 4.88 8.29 -1.05
C CYS A 44 6.08 8.87 -1.83
N HIS A 45 6.02 10.12 -2.30
CA HIS A 45 7.17 10.75 -2.99
C HIS A 45 7.65 10.07 -4.27
N ALA A 46 6.79 9.26 -4.92
CA ALA A 46 7.12 8.62 -6.20
C ALA A 46 6.87 9.52 -7.43
N GLY A 47 5.84 10.36 -7.38
CA GLY A 47 5.46 11.22 -8.51
C GLY A 47 3.99 11.04 -8.86
N ASP A 48 3.52 11.78 -9.86
CA ASP A 48 2.16 11.71 -10.41
C ASP A 48 1.99 10.61 -11.46
N ASP A 49 3.09 10.07 -12.00
CA ASP A 49 3.10 8.92 -12.90
C ASP A 49 3.04 7.57 -12.15
N ASP A 50 3.10 7.59 -10.81
CA ASP A 50 3.17 6.39 -9.96
C ASP A 50 1.99 6.32 -8.96
N PRO A 51 1.40 5.14 -8.73
CA PRO A 51 0.30 4.98 -7.79
C PRO A 51 0.78 5.21 -6.36
N GLN A 52 -0.03 5.89 -5.55
CA GLN A 52 0.33 6.20 -4.15
C GLN A 52 0.17 4.99 -3.23
N ILE A 53 -0.67 4.01 -3.60
CA ILE A 53 -0.72 2.68 -2.97
C ILE A 53 -0.86 1.63 -4.07
N PHE A 54 -0.22 0.47 -3.92
CA PHE A 54 -0.48 -0.68 -4.80
C PHE A 54 -0.52 -2.00 -4.01
N GLU A 55 -1.27 -2.97 -4.52
CA GLU A 55 -1.29 -4.36 -4.05
C GLU A 55 -0.47 -5.24 -4.99
N ILE A 56 0.42 -6.05 -4.42
CA ILE A 56 1.34 -6.92 -5.15
C ILE A 56 1.30 -8.35 -4.61
N THR A 57 1.36 -9.31 -5.52
CA THR A 57 1.50 -10.75 -5.22
C THR A 57 2.94 -11.09 -4.77
N LYS A 58 3.15 -12.27 -4.17
CA LYS A 58 4.51 -12.77 -3.84
C LYS A 58 5.35 -12.98 -5.10
N GLU A 59 4.73 -13.28 -6.23
CA GLU A 59 5.34 -13.35 -7.57
C GLU A 59 5.62 -11.96 -8.19
N LYS A 60 5.45 -10.88 -7.42
CA LYS A 60 5.75 -9.49 -7.79
C LYS A 60 4.88 -8.92 -8.92
N LYS A 61 3.66 -9.45 -9.09
CA LYS A 61 2.65 -8.89 -10.00
C LYS A 61 1.73 -7.93 -9.26
N VAL A 62 1.54 -6.73 -9.81
CA VAL A 62 0.56 -5.75 -9.32
C VAL A 62 -0.84 -6.21 -9.72
N VAL A 63 -1.76 -6.18 -8.77
CA VAL A 63 -3.15 -6.64 -8.96
C VAL A 63 -4.19 -5.59 -8.63
N TRP A 64 -3.78 -4.50 -7.98
CA TRP A 64 -4.64 -3.36 -7.66
C TRP A 64 -3.78 -2.12 -7.37
N GLU A 65 -4.33 -0.94 -7.64
CA GLU A 65 -3.68 0.35 -7.46
C GLU A 65 -4.66 1.38 -6.90
N PHE A 66 -4.15 2.27 -6.06
CA PHE A 66 -4.75 3.54 -5.68
C PHE A 66 -3.91 4.64 -6.31
N ASP A 67 -4.38 5.13 -7.45
CA ASP A 67 -3.76 6.19 -8.22
C ASP A 67 -4.68 7.41 -8.26
N GLU A 68 -4.70 8.14 -7.14
CA GLU A 68 -5.60 9.26 -6.89
C GLU A 68 -4.77 10.51 -6.55
N TRP A 69 -3.86 10.88 -7.46
CA TRP A 69 -2.96 12.01 -7.27
C TRP A 69 -3.69 13.32 -6.92
N ASP A 70 -4.80 13.61 -7.59
CA ASP A 70 -5.56 14.84 -7.31
C ASP A 70 -6.15 14.87 -5.89
N LEU A 71 -6.35 13.71 -5.26
CA LEU A 71 -6.91 13.60 -3.92
C LEU A 71 -5.86 13.72 -2.82
N VAL A 72 -4.75 13.00 -2.96
CA VAL A 72 -3.73 12.85 -1.89
C VAL A 72 -2.39 13.49 -2.24
N GLY A 73 -2.17 13.79 -3.51
CA GLY A 73 -0.92 14.29 -4.07
C GLY A 73 0.26 13.46 -3.61
N ASN A 74 1.34 14.18 -3.29
CA ASN A 74 2.59 13.56 -2.92
C ASN A 74 2.72 13.21 -1.43
N GLY A 75 1.61 13.21 -0.68
CA GLY A 75 1.61 13.28 0.79
C GLY A 75 1.00 12.08 1.51
N LEU A 76 0.84 10.92 0.86
CA LEU A 76 0.18 9.76 1.46
C LEU A 76 1.15 8.87 2.26
N ALA A 77 1.62 9.38 3.40
CA ALA A 77 2.58 8.65 4.22
C ALA A 77 1.95 7.51 5.05
N CYS A 78 0.71 7.67 5.49
CA CYS A 78 0.02 6.71 6.35
C CYS A 78 -1.38 6.41 5.83
N TRP A 79 -1.75 5.13 5.82
CA TRP A 79 -3.07 4.66 5.46
C TRP A 79 -3.39 3.40 6.25
N GLN A 80 -4.66 3.01 6.27
CA GLN A 80 -5.13 1.78 6.91
C GLN A 80 -6.24 1.14 6.09
N ILE A 81 -6.14 -0.17 5.86
CA ILE A 81 -7.24 -0.95 5.29
C ILE A 81 -8.16 -1.37 6.43
N LEU A 82 -9.45 -1.09 6.27
CA LEU A 82 -10.49 -1.45 7.22
C LEU A 82 -11.28 -2.63 6.69
N ASP A 83 -11.47 -3.65 7.54
CA ASP A 83 -12.43 -4.72 7.24
C ASP A 83 -13.89 -4.21 7.31
N ALA A 84 -14.84 -5.09 7.03
CA ALA A 84 -16.26 -4.75 7.04
C ALA A 84 -16.74 -4.27 8.44
N ASN A 85 -16.26 -4.87 9.52
CA ASN A 85 -16.66 -4.53 10.88
C ASN A 85 -16.08 -3.17 11.30
N GLN A 86 -14.80 -2.94 11.03
CA GLN A 86 -14.11 -1.68 11.27
C GLN A 86 -14.72 -0.55 10.45
N SER A 87 -15.01 -0.80 9.17
CA SER A 87 -15.69 0.16 8.30
C SER A 87 -17.07 0.55 8.83
N ASN A 88 -17.85 -0.43 9.31
CA ASN A 88 -19.15 -0.18 9.90
C ASN A 88 -19.05 0.66 11.17
N LEU A 89 -18.04 0.40 12.01
CA LEU A 89 -17.79 1.19 13.22
C LEU A 89 -17.47 2.65 12.89
N VAL A 90 -16.53 2.90 11.96
CA VAL A 90 -16.15 4.26 11.53
C VAL A 90 -17.36 5.00 10.96
N ARG A 91 -18.14 4.36 10.08
CA ARG A 91 -19.34 4.95 9.48
C ARG A 91 -20.39 5.32 10.53
N LYS A 92 -20.58 4.48 11.56
CA LYS A 92 -21.50 4.77 12.67
C LYS A 92 -21.06 6.03 13.42
N GLN A 93 -19.78 6.13 13.80
CA GLN A 93 -19.25 7.30 14.51
C GLN A 93 -19.36 8.58 13.66
N LEU A 94 -19.03 8.53 12.38
CA LEU A 94 -19.16 9.67 11.47
C LEU A 94 -20.61 10.17 11.34
N LYS A 95 -21.60 9.28 11.39
CA LYS A 95 -23.02 9.65 11.35
C LYS A 95 -23.47 10.36 12.63
N GLU A 96 -22.91 9.98 13.77
CA GLU A 96 -23.22 10.60 15.07
C GLU A 96 -22.63 12.01 15.18
N LEU A 97 -21.46 12.27 14.57
CA LEU A 97 -20.82 13.59 14.53
C LEU A 97 -21.51 14.62 13.61
N LYS A 98 -22.34 14.17 12.66
CA LYS A 98 -23.07 15.04 11.73
C LYS A 98 -24.44 15.51 12.27
N LYS A 99 -24.78 15.16 13.51
CA LYS A 99 -25.98 15.63 14.21
C LYS A 99 -25.63 16.78 15.14
#